data_AF-W9G3P3-F1
#
_entry.id   AF-W9G3P3-F1
#
_cell.length_a   1.000
_cell.length_b   1.000
_cell.length_c   1.000
_cell.angle_alpha   90.00
_cell.angle_beta   90.00
_cell.angle_gamma   90.00
#
_symmetry.space_group_name_H-M   'P 1'
#
loop_
_entity.id
_entity.type
_entity.pdbx_description
1 polymer ?
#
loop_
_entity_poly.entity_id
_entity_poly.type
_entity_poly.pdbx_seq_one_letter_code
_entity_poly.pdbx_strand_id
1 'polypeptide(L)'
;PKANGKMRKLGIPTVADRVVQAALKAVLEPIFEADFKPCSYGFRPNRRAQDAIAEIQHMTTRGYEVVLEADIAACFDEIDHVALMDLLRVRVADKRLLALVKAFLHAG
;
A
#
# COMPACT_ATOMS: atom_id res chain seq x y z
N PRO A 1 9.26 -7.73 -17.84
CA PRO A 1 10.55 -7.06 -17.57
C PRO A 1 10.33 -5.60 -17.13
N LYS A 2 11.00 -5.12 -16.07
CA LYS A 2 11.02 -3.67 -15.80
C LYS A 2 11.77 -2.95 -16.94
N ALA A 3 11.51 -1.66 -17.13
CA ALA A 3 12.21 -0.83 -18.13
C ALA A 3 13.74 -0.83 -17.96
N ASN A 4 14.24 -1.17 -16.77
CA ASN A 4 15.66 -1.28 -16.43
C ASN A 4 16.24 -2.71 -16.53
N GLY A 5 15.55 -3.65 -17.19
CA GLY A 5 16.05 -5.01 -17.41
C GLY A 5 15.93 -5.96 -16.20
N LYS A 6 15.57 -5.47 -15.01
CA LYS A 6 15.33 -6.34 -13.84
C LYS A 6 14.03 -7.14 -14.01
N MET A 7 14.09 -8.43 -13.66
CA MET A 7 12.92 -9.31 -13.64
C MET A 7 12.08 -9.04 -12.40
N ARG A 8 10.76 -8.88 -12.58
CA ARG A 8 9.80 -8.76 -11.48
C ARG A 8 9.15 -10.12 -11.28
N LYS A 9 9.39 -10.75 -10.13
CA LYS A 9 8.60 -11.91 -9.71
C LYS A 9 7.17 -11.45 -9.46
N LEU A 10 6.21 -12.16 -10.03
CA LEU A 10 4.79 -11.92 -9.79
C LEU A 10 4.25 -13.14 -9.05
N GLY A 11 3.85 -12.96 -7.79
CA GLY A 11 2.98 -13.91 -7.12
C GLY A 11 1.58 -13.73 -7.69
N ILE A 12 1.14 -14.63 -8.58
CA ILE A 12 -0.20 -14.57 -9.16
C ILE A 12 -1.11 -15.48 -8.32
N PRO A 13 -1.94 -14.91 -7.41
CA PRO A 13 -2.87 -15.70 -6.63
C PRO A 13 -3.96 -16.34 -7.51
N THR A 14 -4.55 -17.43 -7.00
CA THR A 14 -5.69 -18.07 -7.65
C THR A 14 -6.88 -17.12 -7.76
N VAL A 15 -7.85 -17.41 -8.62
CA VAL A 15 -9.07 -16.58 -8.73
C VAL A 15 -9.80 -16.54 -7.38
N ALA A 16 -9.90 -17.68 -6.69
CA ALA A 16 -10.53 -17.76 -5.37
C ALA A 16 -9.82 -16.86 -4.36
N ASP A 17 -8.49 -16.91 -4.31
CA ASP A 17 -7.70 -16.05 -3.41
C ASP A 17 -7.88 -14.57 -3.74
N ARG A 18 -7.93 -14.19 -5.02
CA ARG A 18 -8.21 -12.80 -5.42
C ARG A 18 -9.58 -12.33 -4.98
N VAL A 19 -10.60 -13.18 -5.05
CA VAL A 19 -11.95 -12.86 -4.57
C VAL A 19 -11.92 -12.63 -3.05
N VAL A 20 -11.26 -13.50 -2.30
CA VAL A 20 -11.15 -13.36 -0.84
C VAL A 20 -10.33 -12.12 -0.45
N GLN A 21 -9.21 -11.85 -1.13
CA GLN A 21 -8.39 -10.65 -0.93
C GLN A 21 -9.16 -9.38 -1.27
N ALA A 22 -9.98 -9.38 -2.34
CA ALA A 22 -10.82 -8.23 -2.69
C ALA A 22 -11.91 -7.98 -1.63
N ALA A 23 -12.55 -9.03 -1.11
CA ALA A 23 -13.51 -8.91 -0.03
C ALA A 23 -12.87 -8.38 1.26
N LEU A 24 -11.69 -8.91 1.61
CA LEU A 24 -10.91 -8.43 2.74
C LEU A 24 -10.52 -6.96 2.58
N LYS A 25 -10.07 -6.55 1.39
CA LYS A 25 -9.77 -5.16 1.06
C LYS A 25 -11.00 -4.26 1.26
N ALA A 26 -12.17 -4.66 0.76
CA ALA A 26 -13.39 -3.86 0.88
C ALA A 26 -13.78 -3.59 2.34
N VAL A 27 -13.46 -4.50 3.26
CA VAL A 27 -13.68 -4.32 4.71
C VAL A 27 -12.60 -3.44 5.34
N LEU A 28 -11.34 -3.62 4.99
CA LEU A 28 -10.21 -2.92 5.61
C LEU A 28 -10.03 -1.49 5.08
N GLU A 29 -10.25 -1.26 3.78
CA GLU A 29 -10.05 0.03 3.12
C GLU A 29 -10.72 1.21 3.85
N PRO A 30 -12.02 1.19 4.20
CA PRO A 30 -12.64 2.32 4.89
C PRO A 30 -12.06 2.58 6.30
N ILE A 31 -11.54 1.55 6.97
CA ILE A 31 -10.94 1.70 8.31
C ILE A 31 -9.65 2.51 8.22
N PHE A 32 -8.79 2.21 7.23
CA PHE A 32 -7.51 2.88 7.05
C PHE A 32 -7.63 4.20 6.28
N GLU A 33 -8.59 4.31 5.37
CA GLU A 33 -8.88 5.57 4.66
C GLU A 33 -9.25 6.71 5.62
N ALA A 34 -9.88 6.40 6.75
CA ALA A 34 -10.18 7.38 7.79
C ALA A 34 -8.93 8.04 8.40
N ASP A 35 -7.79 7.34 8.40
CA ASP A 35 -6.55 7.78 9.05
C ASP A 35 -5.47 8.23 8.06
N PHE A 36 -5.57 7.82 6.79
CA PHE A 36 -4.54 8.15 5.79
C PHE A 36 -4.42 9.66 5.57
N LYS A 37 -3.17 10.14 5.59
CA LYS A 37 -2.85 11.55 5.41
C LYS A 37 -3.26 12.07 4.03
N PRO A 38 -3.62 13.35 3.90
CA PRO A 38 -3.98 13.95 2.61
C PRO A 38 -2.89 13.84 1.54
N CYS A 39 -1.61 13.92 1.94
CA CYS A 39 -0.45 13.79 1.05
C CYS A 39 -0.12 12.35 0.62
N SER A 40 -0.93 11.35 1.01
CA SER A 40 -0.78 9.98 0.55
C SER A 40 -1.72 9.72 -0.63
N TYR A 41 -1.16 9.38 -1.79
CA TYR A 41 -1.91 9.25 -3.06
C TYR A 41 -1.94 7.84 -3.63
N GLY A 42 -0.93 7.01 -3.34
CA GLY A 42 -0.79 5.69 -3.95
C GLY A 42 -1.80 4.68 -3.43
N PHE A 43 -2.38 3.88 -4.33
CA PHE A 43 -3.26 2.74 -4.02
C PHE A 43 -4.54 3.08 -3.23
N ARG A 44 -5.00 4.34 -3.29
CA ARG A 44 -6.19 4.80 -2.56
C ARG A 44 -7.39 5.02 -3.49
N PRO A 45 -8.63 4.78 -3.02
CA PRO A 45 -9.83 5.14 -3.76
C PRO A 45 -9.87 6.66 -4.01
N ASN A 46 -10.34 7.05 -5.20
CA ASN A 46 -10.52 8.45 -5.61
C ASN A 46 -9.25 9.32 -5.54
N ARG A 47 -8.05 8.72 -5.56
CA ARG A 47 -6.77 9.41 -5.68
C ARG A 47 -5.98 8.86 -6.86
N ARG A 48 -5.26 9.72 -7.56
CA ARG A 48 -4.46 9.37 -8.74
C ARG A 48 -3.11 10.06 -8.69
N ALA A 49 -2.17 9.57 -9.49
CA ALA A 49 -0.81 10.14 -9.57
C ALA A 49 -0.81 11.63 -9.95
N GLN A 50 -1.79 12.07 -10.75
CA GLN A 50 -1.94 13.48 -11.15
C GLN A 50 -2.22 14.40 -9.97
N ASP A 51 -2.89 13.91 -8.91
CA ASP A 51 -3.17 14.70 -7.71
C ASP A 51 -1.86 15.01 -6.96
N ALA A 52 -0.94 14.04 -6.88
CA ALA A 52 0.39 14.23 -6.31
C ALA A 52 1.24 15.23 -7.12
N ILE A 53 1.17 15.17 -8.46
CA ILE A 53 1.87 16.12 -9.33
C ILE A 53 1.34 17.54 -9.12
N ALA A 54 0.03 17.71 -9.00
CA ALA A 54 -0.58 19.00 -8.73
C ALA A 54 -0.16 19.58 -7.37
N GLU A 55 -0.05 18.74 -6.33
CA GLU A 55 0.47 19.19 -5.03
C GLU A 55 1.93 19.64 -5.11
N ILE A 56 2.78 18.91 -5.82
CA ILE A 56 4.18 19.32 -6.05
C ILE A 56 4.24 20.68 -6.76
N GLN A 57 3.47 20.86 -7.82
CA GLN A 57 3.38 22.15 -8.53
C GLN A 57 2.92 23.29 -7.61
N HIS A 58 1.92 23.02 -6.76
CA HIS A 58 1.45 23.98 -5.77
C HIS A 58 2.51 24.33 -4.73
N MET A 59 3.33 23.38 -4.29
CA MET A 59 4.45 23.65 -3.38
C MET A 59 5.51 24.51 -4.09
N THR A 60 5.83 24.24 -5.36
CA THR A 60 6.80 25.04 -6.11
C THR A 60 6.36 26.51 -6.25
N THR A 61 5.06 26.80 -6.47
CA THR A 61 4.59 28.19 -6.52
C THR A 61 4.70 28.93 -5.18
N ARG A 62 4.90 28.20 -4.08
CA ARG A 62 5.12 28.76 -2.73
C ARG A 62 6.60 28.90 -2.36
N GLY A 63 7.51 28.68 -3.31
CA GLY A 63 8.95 28.86 -3.11
C GLY A 63 9.69 27.62 -2.59
N TYR A 64 9.07 26.43 -2.64
CA TYR A 64 9.77 25.17 -2.39
C TYR A 64 10.47 24.71 -3.67
N GLU A 65 11.79 24.88 -3.74
CA GLU A 65 12.59 24.64 -4.95
C GLU A 65 13.45 23.37 -4.88
N VAL A 66 13.58 22.76 -3.71
CA VAL A 66 14.42 21.58 -3.49
C VAL A 66 13.54 20.36 -3.19
N VAL A 67 13.76 19.27 -3.92
CA VAL A 67 13.06 18.00 -3.75
C VAL A 67 14.02 16.97 -3.17
N LEU A 68 13.58 16.29 -2.11
CA LEU A 68 14.22 15.07 -1.63
C LEU A 68 13.55 13.87 -2.32
N GLU A 69 14.25 13.25 -3.25
CA GLU A 69 13.81 12.00 -3.88
C GLU A 69 14.26 10.81 -3.02
N ALA A 70 13.30 10.01 -2.57
CA ALA A 70 13.55 8.82 -1.76
C ALA A 70 12.64 7.67 -2.23
N ASP A 71 13.19 6.46 -2.25
CA ASP A 71 12.47 5.23 -2.57
C ASP A 71 12.84 4.13 -1.57
N ILE A 72 11.91 3.21 -1.32
CA ILE A 72 12.13 2.07 -0.42
C ILE A 72 12.55 0.87 -1.28
N ALA A 73 13.79 0.43 -1.08
CA ALA A 73 14.30 -0.78 -1.72
C ALA A 73 13.44 -2.00 -1.36
N ALA A 74 13.06 -2.79 -2.37
CA ALA A 74 12.42 -4.09 -2.20
C ALA A 74 11.20 -4.10 -1.25
N CYS A 75 10.43 -3.00 -1.19
CA CYS A 75 9.38 -2.77 -0.18
C CYS A 75 8.46 -3.97 0.06
N PHE A 76 7.93 -4.62 -0.99
CA PHE A 76 7.04 -5.78 -0.82
C PHE A 76 7.76 -7.10 -0.55
N ASP A 77 9.02 -7.23 -0.98
CA ASP A 77 9.81 -8.45 -0.82
C ASP A 77 10.46 -8.51 0.59
N GLU A 78 10.73 -7.36 1.20
CA GLU A 78 11.45 -7.21 2.47
C GLU A 78 10.60 -6.60 3.60
N ILE A 79 9.28 -6.48 3.41
CA ILE A 79 8.40 -5.94 4.46
C ILE A 79 8.36 -6.86 5.68
N ASP A 80 8.62 -6.29 6.86
CA ASP A 80 8.56 -7.06 8.12
C ASP A 80 7.10 -7.42 8.46
N HIS A 81 6.80 -8.72 8.42
CA HIS A 81 5.46 -9.24 8.68
C HIS A 81 5.03 -9.06 10.14
N VAL A 82 5.95 -9.02 11.11
CA VAL A 82 5.62 -8.82 12.52
C VAL A 82 5.18 -7.37 12.73
N ALA A 83 6.00 -6.42 12.28
CA ALA A 83 5.71 -4.99 12.36
C ALA A 83 4.41 -4.63 11.61
N LEU A 84 4.21 -5.17 10.40
CA LEU A 84 2.98 -4.96 9.64
C LEU A 84 1.74 -5.47 10.40
N MET A 85 1.83 -6.67 10.98
CA MET A 85 0.72 -7.23 11.75
C MET A 85 0.46 -6.46 13.05
N ASP A 86 1.49 -5.92 13.70
CA ASP A 86 1.33 -5.07 14.87
C ASP A 86 0.61 -3.76 14.55
N LEU A 87 0.93 -3.13 13.41
CA LEU A 87 0.23 -1.95 12.93
C LEU A 87 -1.25 -2.25 12.62
N LEU A 88 -1.55 -3.38 11.99
CA LEU A 88 -2.94 -3.80 11.72
C LEU A 88 -3.74 -4.00 13.01
N ARG A 89 -3.13 -4.58 14.04
CA ARG A 89 -3.78 -4.82 15.35
C ARG A 89 -4.23 -3.55 16.06
N VAL A 90 -3.59 -2.41 15.77
CA VAL A 90 -3.99 -1.12 16.34
C VAL A 90 -5.42 -0.75 15.91
N ARG A 91 -5.83 -1.13 14.70
CA ARG A 91 -7.12 -0.74 14.12
C ARG A 91 -8.12 -1.89 13.97
N VAL A 92 -7.63 -3.12 13.91
CA VAL A 92 -8.46 -4.32 13.69
C VAL A 92 -8.34 -5.26 14.89
N ALA A 93 -9.43 -5.43 15.64
CA ALA A 93 -9.49 -6.35 16.78
C ALA A 93 -9.92 -7.79 16.42
N ASP A 94 -10.58 -8.00 15.26
CA ASP A 94 -11.06 -9.33 14.87
C ASP A 94 -9.86 -10.25 14.54
N LYS A 95 -9.64 -11.22 15.42
CA LYS A 95 -8.56 -12.20 15.32
C LYS A 95 -8.65 -13.07 14.07
N ARG A 96 -9.84 -13.32 13.52
CA ARG A 96 -10.04 -14.13 12.31
C ARG A 96 -9.61 -13.35 11.07
N LEU A 97 -9.93 -12.05 11.00
CA LEU A 97 -9.44 -11.19 9.91
C LEU A 97 -7.92 -11.07 9.96
N LEU A 98 -7.35 -10.85 11.15
CA LEU A 98 -5.89 -10.81 11.32
C LEU A 98 -5.23 -12.14 10.93
N ALA A 99 -5.83 -13.28 11.30
CA ALA A 99 -5.33 -14.59 10.89
C ALA A 99 -5.36 -14.77 9.37
N LEU A 100 -6.40 -14.27 8.70
CA LEU A 100 -6.52 -14.33 7.24
C LEU A 100 -5.48 -13.44 6.54
N VAL A 101 -5.26 -12.21 7.01
CA VAL A 101 -4.17 -11.35 6.50
C VAL A 101 -2.82 -12.05 6.68
N LYS A 102 -2.57 -12.59 7.87
CA LYS A 102 -1.33 -13.33 8.15
C LYS A 102 -1.14 -14.51 7.20
N ALA A 103 -2.20 -15.26 6.90
CA ALA A 103 -2.13 -16.38 5.95
C ALA A 103 -1.73 -15.92 4.55
N PHE A 104 -2.30 -14.81 4.04
CA PHE A 104 -1.90 -14.26 2.75
C PHE A 104 -0.45 -13.77 2.71
N LEU A 105 0.05 -13.20 3.82
CA LEU A 105 1.45 -12.80 3.92
C LEU A 105 2.42 -13.99 3.89
N HIS A 106 2.02 -15.18 4.36
CA HIS A 106 2.89 -16.37 4.31
C HIS A 106 2.77 -17.14 2.98
N ALA A 107 1.69 -16.96 2.24
CA ALA A 107 1.43 -17.65 0.98
C ALA A 107 2.04 -16.93 -0.25
N GLY A 108 2.33 -15.64 -0.13
CA GLY A 108 3.04 -14.83 -1.14
C GLY A 108 4.54 -14.92 -0.97
#